data_AF-A0A954S5D0-F1
#
_entry.id   AF-A0A954S5D0-F1
#
_cell.length_a   1.000
_cell.length_b   1.000
_cell.length_c   1.000
_cell.angle_alpha   90.00
_cell.angle_beta   90.00
_cell.angle_gamma   90.00
#
_symmetry.space_group_name_H-M   'P 1'
#
loop_
_entity.id
_entity.type
_entity.pdbx_description
1 polymer ?
#
loop_
_entity_poly.entity_id
_entity_poly.type
_entity_poly.pdbx_seq_one_letter_code
_entity_poly.pdbx_strand_id
1 'polypeptide(L)' 'MSDDHTIPVDLKDGRCRSCGGELRIFDADDCILEVECTNEECLDAYSVEPDAFGDGGITYWPRAMTLFCDAAGE' A
#
# COMPACT_ATOMS: atom_id res chain seq x y z
N MET A 1 -1.94 2.32 21.66
CA MET A 1 -1.54 3.07 20.46
C MET A 1 -0.50 2.25 19.72
N SER A 2 -0.91 1.18 19.05
CA SER A 2 -0.02 0.37 18.19
C SER A 2 -0.92 -0.47 17.29
N ASP A 3 -1.68 0.21 16.44
CA ASP A 3 -2.28 -0.44 15.29
C ASP A 3 -1.82 0.40 14.10
N ASP A 4 -0.61 0.07 13.64
CA ASP A 4 -0.11 0.56 12.37
C ASP A 4 -0.92 -0.19 11.32
N HIS A 5 -2.06 0.39 10.95
CA HIS A 5 -2.99 -0.14 9.95
C HIS A 5 -2.38 0.03 8.56
N THR A 6 -1.16 -0.45 8.34
CA THR A 6 -0.50 -0.42 7.04
C THR A 6 -0.12 -1.83 6.60
N ILE A 7 -0.18 -2.07 5.29
CA ILE A 7 0.19 -3.36 4.71
C ILE A 7 1.57 -3.22 4.07
N PRO A 8 2.62 -3.88 4.60
CA PRO A 8 3.93 -3.86 3.96
C PRO A 8 3.86 -4.59 2.61
N VAL A 9 4.45 -3.98 1.59
CA VAL A 9 4.58 -4.53 0.24
C VAL A 9 5.94 -5.19 0.13
N ASP A 10 5.97 -6.44 -0.34
CA ASP A 10 7.22 -7.15 -0.59
C ASP A 10 8.00 -6.47 -1.73
N LEU A 11 9.30 -6.27 -1.53
CA LEU A 11 10.19 -5.64 -2.51
C LEU A 11 10.19 -6.32 -3.88
N LYS A 12 9.81 -7.61 -3.95
CA LYS A 12 9.68 -8.35 -5.22
C LYS A 12 8.42 -7.95 -5.99
N ASP A 13 7.36 -7.57 -5.28
CA ASP A 13 6.05 -7.24 -5.83
C ASP A 13 5.95 -5.74 -6.13
N GLY A 14 6.55 -4.91 -5.29
CA GLY A 14 6.56 -3.46 -5.46
C GLY A 14 7.72 -2.81 -4.73
N ARG A 15 8.32 -1.80 -5.36
CA ARG A 15 9.43 -1.03 -4.79
C ARG A 15 9.22 0.46 -5.06
N CYS A 16 9.71 1.29 -4.15
CA CYS A 16 9.64 2.73 -4.33
C CYS A 16 10.28 3.14 -5.66
N ARG A 17 9.52 3.87 -6.49
CA ARG A 17 10.03 4.42 -7.77
C ARG A 17 11.20 5.39 -7.60
N SER A 18 11.31 6.03 -6.44
CA SER A 18 12.27 7.10 -6.19
C SER A 18 13.58 6.57 -5.59
N CYS A 19 13.52 5.71 -4.56
CA CYS A 19 14.71 5.16 -3.90
C CYS A 19 14.90 3.64 -4.05
N GLY A 20 13.92 2.92 -4.61
CA GLY A 20 13.94 1.45 -4.68
C GLY A 20 13.71 0.74 -3.34
N GLY A 21 13.36 1.47 -2.28
CA GLY A 21 13.08 0.93 -0.94
C GLY A 21 11.70 0.29 -0.81
N GLU A 22 11.41 -0.18 0.41
CA GLU A 22 10.16 -0.85 0.76
C GLU A 22 8.99 0.15 0.80
N LEU A 23 7.81 -0.34 0.44
CA LEU A 23 6.56 0.42 0.43
C LEU A 23 5.58 -0.18 1.43
N ARG A 24 4.71 0.66 1.97
CA ARG A 24 3.56 0.25 2.77
C ARG A 24 2.29 0.86 2.21
N ILE A 25 1.22 0.09 2.17
CA ILE A 25 -0.12 0.58 1.79
C ILE A 25 -0.75 1.15 3.05
N PHE A 26 -1.11 2.43 3.03
CA PHE A 26 -1.73 3.12 4.17
C PHE A 26 -3.20 3.47 3.93
N ASP A 27 -3.67 3.39 2.69
CA ASP A 27 -5.07 3.58 2.32
C ASP A 27 -5.41 2.81 1.03
N ALA A 28 -6.69 2.56 0.79
CA ALA A 28 -7.17 1.91 -0.42
C ALA A 28 -8.59 2.33 -0.77
N ASP A 29 -8.83 2.52 -2.07
CA ASP A 29 -10.13 2.81 -2.66
C ASP A 29 -10.55 1.65 -3.59
N ASP A 30 -11.78 1.71 -4.11
CA ASP A 30 -12.38 0.68 -4.99
C ASP A 30 -11.51 0.38 -6.22
N CYS A 31 -10.70 1.35 -6.66
CA CYS A 31 -9.87 1.24 -7.87
C CYS A 31 -8.38 1.52 -7.70
N ILE A 32 -7.92 2.00 -6.53
CA ILE A 32 -6.53 2.39 -6.30
C ILE A 32 -6.03 1.98 -4.90
N LEU A 33 -4.72 1.82 -4.76
CA LEU A 33 -4.03 1.60 -3.49
C LEU A 33 -3.07 2.78 -3.23
N GLU A 34 -3.15 3.39 -2.06
CA GLU A 34 -2.21 4.44 -1.66
C GLU A 34 -1.01 3.82 -0.94
N VAL A 35 0.18 4.04 -1.51
CA VAL A 35 1.45 3.56 -0.94
C VAL A 35 2.33 4.69 -0.49
N GLU A 36 3.09 4.42 0.57
CA GLU A 36 4.13 5.31 1.09
C GLU A 36 5.43 4.52 1.25
N CYS A 37 6.56 5.16 0.91
CA CYS A 37 7.87 4.58 1.18
C CYS A 37 8.20 4.63 2.67
N THR A 38 8.61 3.49 3.22
CA THR A 38 9.01 3.36 4.63
C THR A 38 10.36 4.01 4.94
N ASN A 39 11.12 4.38 3.91
CA ASN A 39 12.39 5.08 4.08
C ASN A 39 12.16 6.55 4.45
N GLU A 40 12.56 6.95 5.65
CA GLU A 40 12.46 8.32 6.18
C GLU A 40 13.19 9.37 5.32
N GLU A 41 14.21 8.98 4.57
CA GLU A 41 14.92 9.87 3.65
C GLU A 41 14.15 10.11 2.33
N CYS A 42 13.21 9.21 2.00
CA CYS A 42 12.42 9.28 0.78
C CYS A 42 11.00 9.78 1.06
N LEU A 43 10.27 9.13 1.96
CA LEU A 43 8.87 9.41 2.34
C LEU A 43 7.95 9.74 1.15
N ASP A 44 8.21 9.11 0.01
CA ASP A 44 7.48 9.35 -1.23
C ASP A 44 6.18 8.54 -1.16
N ALA A 45 5.05 9.25 -1.26
CA ALA A 45 3.71 8.67 -1.23
C ALA A 45 2.99 8.91 -2.56
N TYR A 46 2.32 7.89 -3.07
CA TYR A 46 1.62 7.93 -4.34
C TYR A 46 0.56 6.83 -4.45
N SER A 47 -0.43 7.06 -5.30
CA SER A 47 -1.44 6.06 -5.62
C SER A 47 -0.99 5.18 -6.79
N VAL A 48 -1.29 3.90 -6.68
CA VAL A 48 -1.04 2.89 -7.72
C VAL A 48 -2.29 2.07 -7.97
N GLU A 49 -2.42 1.58 -9.19
CA GLU A 49 -3.44 0.59 -9.51
C GLU A 49 -3.09 -0.73 -8.78
N PRO A 50 -4.08 -1.53 -8.34
CA PRO A 50 -3.80 -2.79 -7.68
C PRO A 50 -2.96 -3.75 -8.53
N ASP A 51 -3.16 -3.75 -9.86
CA ASP A 51 -2.39 -4.56 -10.80
C ASP A 51 -0.93 -4.09 -10.99
N ALA A 52 -0.57 -2.89 -10.49
CA ALA A 52 0.79 -2.37 -10.60
C ALA A 52 1.81 -3.13 -9.74
N PHE A 53 1.34 -3.85 -8.72
CA PHE A 53 2.17 -4.78 -7.96
C PHE A 53 2.37 -6.05 -8.80
N GLY A 54 3.60 -6.56 -8.90
CA GLY A 54 3.99 -7.73 -9.70
C GLY A 54 3.28 -9.06 -9.36
N ASP A 55 2.36 -9.03 -8.41
CA ASP A 55 1.42 -10.11 -8.05
C ASP A 55 0.05 -9.99 -8.77
N GLY A 56 -0.14 -8.95 -9.61
CA GLY A 56 -1.41 -8.68 -10.31
C GLY A 56 -2.53 -8.18 -9.39
N GLY A 57 -2.17 -7.56 -8.26
CA GLY A 57 -3.14 -6.97 -7.33
C GLY A 57 -3.96 -7.94 -6.48
N ILE A 58 -3.63 -9.23 -6.50
CA ILE A 58 -4.47 -10.28 -5.87
C ILE A 58 -4.21 -10.37 -4.36
N THR A 59 -2.98 -10.18 -3.91
CA THR A 59 -2.63 -10.32 -2.48
C THR A 59 -2.98 -9.08 -1.66
N TYR A 60 -2.72 -7.89 -2.20
CA TYR A 60 -2.77 -6.64 -1.43
C TYR A 60 -4.15 -5.99 -1.43
N TRP A 61 -4.84 -5.95 -2.57
CA TRP A 61 -6.14 -5.30 -2.71
C TRP A 61 -7.23 -5.87 -1.78
N PRO A 62 -7.49 -7.19 -1.68
CA PRO A 62 -8.54 -7.70 -0.78
C PRO A 62 -8.21 -7.48 0.70
N ARG A 63 -6.92 -7.50 1.06
CA ARG A 63 -6.48 -7.21 2.41
C ARG A 63 -6.65 -5.72 2.76
N ALA A 64 -6.32 -4.85 1.81
CA ALA A 64 -6.51 -3.42 1.94
C ALA A 64 -8.00 -3.06 2.06
N MET A 65 -8.85 -3.64 1.21
CA MET A 65 -10.30 -3.50 1.33
C MET A 65 -10.81 -3.99 2.70
N THR A 66 -10.29 -5.08 3.26
CA THR A 66 -10.70 -5.54 4.60
C THR A 66 -10.27 -4.56 5.72
N LEU A 67 -9.12 -3.92 5.59
CA LEU A 67 -8.60 -3.01 6.62
C LEU A 67 -9.16 -1.59 6.51
N PHE A 68 -9.34 -1.08 5.29
CA PHE A 68 -9.69 0.32 5.02
C PHE A 68 -11.19 0.51 4.73
N CYS A 69 -11.90 -0.48 4.17
CA CYS A 69 -13.34 -0.35 3.89
C CYS A 69 -14.19 -0.33 5.20
N ASP A 70 -13.71 -0.96 6.27
CA ASP A 70 -14.39 -0.93 7.59
C ASP A 70 -14.30 0.44 8.28
N ALA A 71 -13.40 1.34 7.84
CA ALA A 71 -13.27 2.68 8.41
C ALA A 71 -14.27 3.71 7.83
N ALA A 72 -15.03 3.34 6.78
CA ALA A 72 -15.96 4.25 6.09
C ALA A 72 -17.41 4.19 6.62
N GLY A 73 -17.68 3.48 7.71
CA GLY A 73 -19.03 3.38 8.27
C GLY A 73 -19.06 3.40 9.79
N GLU A 74 -19.23 4.60 10.39
CA GLU A 74 -20.34 4.96 11.30
C GLU A 74 -20.55 6.49 11.30
#